data_AF-A0A7K3X729-F1
#
_entry.id   AF-A0A7K3X729-F1
#
_cell.length_a   1.000
_cell.length_b   1.000
_cell.length_c   1.000
_cell.angle_alpha   90.00
_cell.angle_beta   90.00
_cell.angle_gamma   90.00
#
_symmetry.space_group_name_H-M   'P 1'
#
loop_
_entity.id
_entity.type
_entity.pdbx_description
1 polymer ?
#
loop_
_entity_poly.entity_id
_entity_poly.type
_entity_poly.pdbx_seq_one_letter_code
_entity_poly.pdbx_strand_id
1 'polypeptide(L)'
;MTGATTLQSTTLTADGRRLRDRVGRVLLWLAAAAAVAAALGGYGAAADAQPAVTVVETWRAYGFLVFAGLFALLAMRPRGYRGLWPLVIFHKVAMTVTALVYTRNPAIEGTGTILVWDGALSVLLVLAFVLCRGWRAEPRR
;
A
#
# COMPACT_ATOMS: atom_id res chain seq x y z
N MET A 1 34.40 16.60 -30.19
CA MET A 1 34.14 16.56 -28.73
C MET A 1 32.65 16.39 -28.39
N THR A 2 31.88 15.67 -29.22
CA THR A 2 30.39 15.58 -29.13
C THR A 2 29.86 14.24 -28.60
N GLY A 3 30.71 13.20 -28.47
CA GLY A 3 30.29 11.89 -27.97
C GLY A 3 30.23 11.74 -26.45
N ALA A 4 31.04 12.51 -25.70
CA ALA A 4 31.12 12.41 -24.24
C ALA A 4 29.84 12.93 -23.55
N THR A 5 29.24 14.00 -24.07
CA THR A 5 28.05 14.65 -23.49
C THR A 5 26.79 13.77 -23.61
N THR A 6 26.67 12.98 -24.68
CA THR A 6 25.51 12.10 -24.93
C THR A 6 25.52 10.86 -24.04
N LEU A 7 26.70 10.29 -23.78
CA LEU A 7 26.86 9.15 -22.87
C LEU A 7 26.58 9.53 -21.41
N GLN A 8 27.04 10.72 -20.97
CA GLN A 8 26.86 11.22 -19.61
C GLN A 8 25.38 11.57 -19.30
N SER A 9 24.64 12.04 -20.30
CA SER A 9 23.20 12.31 -20.16
C SER A 9 22.37 11.03 -20.02
N THR A 10 22.79 9.95 -20.69
CA THR A 10 22.09 8.66 -20.69
C THR A 10 22.24 7.93 -19.35
N THR A 11 23.42 7.97 -18.74
CA THR A 11 23.69 7.32 -17.44
C THR A 11 22.92 7.96 -16.29
N LEU A 12 22.91 9.29 -16.19
CA LEU A 12 22.17 10.04 -15.16
C LEU A 12 20.66 9.71 -15.15
N THR A 13 20.05 9.59 -16.34
CA THR A 13 18.62 9.24 -16.45
C THR A 13 18.32 7.78 -16.13
N ALA A 14 19.28 6.87 -16.34
CA ALA A 14 19.15 5.47 -15.99
C ALA A 14 19.22 5.27 -14.47
N ASP A 15 20.16 5.93 -13.80
CA ASP A 15 20.31 5.87 -12.34
C ASP A 15 19.10 6.47 -11.61
N GLY A 16 18.61 7.63 -12.07
CA GLY A 16 17.39 8.23 -11.52
C GLY A 16 16.16 7.33 -11.66
N ARG A 17 16.04 6.58 -12.76
CA ARG A 17 14.96 5.58 -12.95
C ARG A 17 15.11 4.40 -11.99
N ARG A 18 16.33 3.86 -11.82
CA ARG A 18 16.60 2.75 -10.89
C ARG A 18 16.34 3.15 -9.44
N LEU A 19 16.71 4.38 -9.05
CA LEU A 19 16.46 4.89 -7.71
C LEU A 19 14.96 5.02 -7.43
N ARG A 20 14.19 5.64 -8.33
CA ARG A 20 12.73 5.76 -8.19
C ARG A 20 12.06 4.39 -8.02
N ASP A 21 12.47 3.42 -8.83
CA ASP A 21 11.97 2.03 -8.75
C ASP A 21 12.35 1.34 -7.44
N ARG A 22 13.53 1.64 -6.87
CA ARG A 22 13.93 1.15 -5.54
C ARG A 22 13.08 1.78 -4.44
N VAL A 23 12.91 3.11 -4.44
CA VAL A 23 12.12 3.82 -3.44
C VAL A 23 10.67 3.33 -3.45
N GLY A 24 10.03 3.22 -4.62
CA GLY A 24 8.66 2.72 -4.71
C GLY A 24 8.50 1.29 -4.16
N ARG A 25 9.49 0.40 -4.39
CA ARG A 25 9.48 -0.95 -3.83
C ARG A 25 9.73 -0.98 -2.32
N VAL A 26 10.60 -0.11 -1.80
CA VAL A 26 10.81 0.02 -0.36
C VAL A 26 9.54 0.49 0.33
N LEU A 27 8.84 1.49 -0.24
CA LEU A 27 7.55 1.93 0.28
C LEU A 27 6.53 0.78 0.34
N LEU A 28 6.46 -0.06 -0.71
CA LEU A 28 5.57 -1.23 -0.73
C LEU A 28 5.97 -2.29 0.31
N TRP A 29 7.26 -2.51 0.54
CA TRP A 29 7.72 -3.40 1.62
C TRP A 29 7.38 -2.86 3.01
N LEU A 30 7.52 -1.54 3.21
CA LEU A 30 7.10 -0.89 4.45
C LEU A 30 5.59 -1.03 4.66
N ALA A 31 4.79 -0.86 3.60
CA ALA A 31 3.34 -1.08 3.65
C ALA A 31 3.00 -2.54 3.98
N ALA A 32 3.72 -3.50 3.39
CA ALA A 32 3.55 -4.92 3.70
C ALA A 32 3.87 -5.22 5.17
N ALA A 33 4.99 -4.70 5.68
CA ALA A 33 5.38 -4.87 7.08
C ALA A 33 4.37 -4.23 8.05
N ALA A 34 3.89 -3.03 7.74
CA ALA A 34 2.85 -2.36 8.53
C ALA A 34 1.55 -3.17 8.55
N ALA A 35 1.17 -3.77 7.42
CA ALA A 35 0.00 -4.64 7.35
C ALA A 35 0.18 -5.94 8.16
N VAL A 36 1.38 -6.54 8.18
CA VAL A 36 1.66 -7.69 9.07
C VAL A 36 1.54 -7.27 10.54
N ALA A 37 2.13 -6.14 10.92
CA ALA A 37 2.02 -5.62 12.29
C ALA A 37 0.55 -5.37 12.69
N ALA A 38 -0.25 -4.80 11.79
CA ALA A 38 -1.68 -4.61 12.00
C ALA A 38 -2.46 -5.93 12.11
N ALA A 39 -2.10 -6.96 11.32
CA ALA A 39 -2.70 -8.29 11.43
C ALA A 39 -2.43 -8.91 12.80
N LEU A 40 -1.18 -8.86 13.27
CA LEU A 40 -0.80 -9.35 14.60
C LEU A 40 -1.53 -8.59 15.71
N GLY A 41 -1.63 -7.27 15.60
CA GLY A 41 -2.42 -6.45 16.52
C GLY A 41 -3.91 -6.82 16.50
N GLY A 42 -4.47 -7.11 15.34
CA GLY A 42 -5.86 -7.57 15.19
C GLY A 42 -6.13 -8.94 15.80
N TYR A 43 -5.18 -9.89 15.70
CA TYR A 43 -5.30 -11.17 16.40
C TYR A 43 -5.22 -11.00 17.91
N GLY A 44 -4.32 -10.14 18.41
CA GLY A 44 -4.25 -9.79 19.82
C GLY A 44 -5.57 -9.19 20.31
N ALA A 45 -6.10 -8.20 19.58
CA ALA A 45 -7.39 -7.61 19.87
C ALA A 45 -8.51 -8.65 19.89
N ALA A 46 -8.55 -9.58 18.93
CA ALA A 46 -9.55 -10.64 18.87
C ALA A 46 -9.48 -11.60 20.06
N ALA A 47 -8.28 -11.91 20.56
CA ALA A 47 -8.08 -12.78 21.72
C ALA A 47 -8.61 -12.16 23.02
N ASP A 48 -8.50 -10.83 23.14
CA ASP A 48 -8.97 -10.07 24.31
C ASP A 48 -10.41 -9.54 24.16
N ALA A 49 -11.02 -9.70 22.98
CA ALA A 49 -12.30 -9.08 22.66
C ALA A 49 -13.49 -9.76 23.36
N GLN A 50 -14.55 -8.99 23.64
CA GLN A 50 -15.83 -9.59 24.02
C GLN A 50 -16.39 -10.41 22.84
N PRO A 51 -17.17 -11.49 23.10
CA PRO A 51 -17.69 -12.37 22.05
C PRO A 51 -18.47 -11.65 20.94
N ALA A 52 -19.10 -10.52 21.26
CA ALA A 52 -19.87 -9.71 20.31
C ALA A 52 -19.03 -9.10 19.18
N VAL A 53 -17.72 -8.90 19.39
CA VAL A 53 -16.83 -8.24 18.42
C VAL A 53 -15.68 -9.13 17.93
N THR A 54 -15.45 -10.29 18.56
CA THR A 54 -14.38 -11.24 18.22
C THR A 54 -14.35 -11.62 16.73
N VAL A 55 -15.53 -11.86 16.13
CA VAL A 55 -15.63 -12.19 14.69
C VAL A 55 -15.14 -11.03 13.81
N VAL A 56 -15.50 -9.79 14.17
CA VAL A 56 -15.11 -8.59 13.42
C VAL A 56 -13.60 -8.35 13.53
N GLU A 57 -13.04 -8.48 14.73
CA GLU A 57 -11.59 -8.36 14.96
C GLU A 57 -10.79 -9.41 14.18
N THR A 58 -11.26 -10.65 14.21
CA THR A 58 -10.64 -11.77 13.47
C THR A 58 -10.70 -11.54 11.96
N TRP A 59 -11.86 -11.12 11.45
CA TRP A 59 -12.04 -10.78 10.03
C TRP A 59 -11.09 -9.65 9.60
N ARG A 60 -10.93 -8.64 10.46
CA ARG A 60 -10.01 -7.52 10.21
C ARG A 60 -8.56 -7.97 10.15
N ALA A 61 -8.14 -8.85 11.06
CA ALA A 61 -6.81 -9.43 11.06
C ALA A 61 -6.50 -10.19 9.76
N TYR A 62 -7.45 -11.00 9.27
CA TYR A 62 -7.32 -11.65 7.96
C TYR A 62 -7.21 -10.64 6.81
N GLY A 63 -8.03 -9.59 6.83
CA GLY A 63 -7.93 -8.50 5.85
C GLY A 63 -6.53 -7.89 5.78
N PHE A 64 -5.93 -7.58 6.93
CA PHE A 64 -4.57 -7.06 7.00
C PHE A 64 -3.53 -8.05 6.44
N LEU A 65 -3.66 -9.34 6.75
CA LEU A 65 -2.75 -10.37 6.24
C LEU A 65 -2.82 -10.49 4.71
N VAL A 66 -4.03 -10.44 4.15
CA VAL A 66 -4.24 -10.43 2.69
C VAL A 66 -3.58 -9.19 2.07
N PHE A 67 -3.79 -8.00 2.65
CA PHE A 67 -3.15 -6.78 2.14
C PHE A 67 -1.62 -6.81 2.25
N ALA A 68 -1.07 -7.41 3.31
CA ALA A 68 0.37 -7.63 3.42
C ALA A 68 0.90 -8.44 2.23
N GLY A 69 0.21 -9.53 1.87
CA GLY A 69 0.52 -10.33 0.69
C GLY A 69 0.43 -9.54 -0.61
N LEU A 70 -0.63 -8.75 -0.80
CA LEU A 70 -0.81 -7.92 -2.00
C LEU A 70 0.29 -6.86 -2.13
N PHE A 71 0.66 -6.20 -1.03
CA PHE A 71 1.75 -5.23 -1.01
C PHE A 71 3.11 -5.88 -1.29
N ALA A 72 3.37 -7.06 -0.73
CA ALA A 72 4.58 -7.83 -1.02
C ALA A 72 4.64 -8.25 -2.51
N LEU A 73 3.53 -8.71 -3.09
CA LEU A 73 3.44 -9.04 -4.53
C LEU A 73 3.76 -7.83 -5.40
N LEU A 74 3.19 -6.67 -5.07
CA LEU A 74 3.50 -5.41 -5.75
C LEU A 74 4.96 -4.98 -5.53
N ALA A 75 5.53 -5.19 -4.35
CA ALA A 75 6.93 -4.86 -4.07
C ALA A 75 7.90 -5.72 -4.91
N MET A 76 7.60 -7.02 -5.04
CA MET A 76 8.41 -7.97 -5.81
C MET A 76 8.30 -7.73 -7.31
N ARG A 77 7.09 -7.51 -7.82
CA ARG A 77 6.82 -7.34 -9.26
C ARG A 77 5.81 -6.21 -9.51
N PRO A 78 6.20 -4.93 -9.33
CA PRO A 78 5.27 -3.81 -9.43
C PRO A 78 4.67 -3.63 -10.83
N ARG A 79 5.33 -4.16 -11.87
CA ARG A 79 4.86 -4.13 -13.26
C ARG A 79 4.24 -5.45 -13.72
N GLY A 80 4.24 -6.49 -12.88
CA GLY A 80 3.66 -7.79 -13.22
C GLY A 80 2.15 -7.88 -12.93
N TYR A 81 1.63 -6.97 -12.11
CA TYR A 81 0.29 -7.07 -11.52
C TYR A 81 -0.52 -5.78 -11.72
N ARG A 82 -0.78 -5.40 -12.98
CA ARG A 82 -1.43 -4.11 -13.31
C ARG A 82 -2.80 -3.94 -12.65
N GLY A 83 -3.58 -5.01 -12.58
CA GLY A 83 -4.92 -5.00 -11.97
C GLY A 83 -4.91 -4.85 -10.45
N LEU A 84 -3.81 -5.23 -9.77
CA LEU A 84 -3.72 -5.14 -8.32
C LEU A 84 -3.62 -3.69 -7.85
N TRP A 85 -2.91 -2.83 -8.60
CA TRP A 85 -2.74 -1.42 -8.26
C TRP A 85 -4.04 -0.65 -8.02
N PRO A 86 -4.96 -0.56 -9.01
CA PRO A 86 -6.22 0.17 -8.81
C PRO A 86 -7.06 -0.48 -7.71
N LEU A 87 -7.01 -1.82 -7.55
CA LEU A 87 -7.80 -2.51 -6.53
C LEU A 87 -7.34 -2.17 -5.10
N VAL A 88 -6.04 -2.21 -4.83
CA VAL A 88 -5.52 -1.89 -3.49
C VAL A 88 -5.64 -0.40 -3.16
N ILE A 89 -5.44 0.47 -4.15
CA ILE A 89 -5.64 1.92 -3.98
C ILE A 89 -7.12 2.20 -3.73
N PHE A 90 -8.02 1.64 -4.54
CA PHE A 90 -9.46 1.82 -4.39
C PHE A 90 -9.91 1.42 -2.99
N HIS A 91 -9.51 0.24 -2.52
CA HIS A 91 -9.90 -0.22 -1.19
C HIS A 91 -9.45 0.73 -0.08
N LYS A 92 -8.17 1.16 -0.09
CA LYS A 92 -7.65 2.07 0.94
C LYS A 92 -8.29 3.45 0.88
N VAL A 93 -8.56 3.97 -0.31
CA VAL A 93 -9.29 5.22 -0.49
C VAL A 93 -10.73 5.09 -0.01
N ALA A 94 -11.42 3.99 -0.32
CA ALA A 94 -12.79 3.75 0.12
C ALA A 94 -12.91 3.67 1.66
N MET A 95 -11.96 3.00 2.32
CA MET A 95 -11.86 2.97 3.78
C MET A 95 -11.64 4.37 4.36
N THR A 96 -10.74 5.15 3.75
CA THR A 96 -10.44 6.53 4.17
C THR A 96 -11.65 7.44 4.02
N VAL A 97 -12.35 7.37 2.89
CA VAL A 97 -13.56 8.16 2.63
C VAL A 97 -14.68 7.77 3.58
N THR A 98 -14.85 6.47 3.85
CA THR A 98 -15.83 5.99 4.84
C THR A 98 -15.50 6.53 6.23
N ALA A 99 -14.24 6.49 6.64
CA ALA A 99 -13.81 7.07 7.91
C ALA A 99 -14.06 8.58 7.97
N LEU A 100 -13.82 9.32 6.89
CA LEU A 100 -14.18 10.75 6.80
C LEU A 100 -15.66 10.98 7.03
N VAL A 101 -16.54 10.14 6.46
CA VAL A 101 -17.99 10.24 6.70
C VAL A 101 -18.31 9.99 8.19
N TYR A 102 -17.65 9.01 8.80
CA TYR A 102 -17.85 8.67 10.21
C TYR A 102 -17.30 9.70 11.19
N THR A 103 -16.39 10.60 10.80
CA THR A 103 -15.91 11.68 11.68
C THR A 103 -17.04 12.60 12.16
N ARG A 104 -18.19 12.60 11.47
CA ARG A 104 -19.40 13.34 11.88
C ARG A 104 -20.09 12.76 13.11
N ASN A 105 -19.80 11.50 13.46
CA ASN A 105 -20.35 10.83 14.63
C ASN A 105 -19.21 10.35 15.55
N PRO A 106 -18.91 11.08 16.64
CA PRO A 106 -17.81 10.73 17.54
C PRO A 106 -18.04 9.42 18.30
N ALA A 107 -19.27 8.91 18.35
CA ALA A 107 -19.58 7.63 18.98
C ALA A 107 -19.10 6.41 18.16
N ILE A 108 -18.69 6.61 16.89
CA ILE A 108 -18.13 5.53 16.06
C ILE A 108 -16.64 5.39 16.39
N GLU A 109 -16.34 4.51 17.33
CA GLU A 109 -14.98 4.20 17.75
C GLU A 109 -14.11 3.68 16.59
N GLY A 110 -12.79 3.90 16.69
CA GLY A 110 -11.82 3.47 15.67
C GLY A 110 -11.76 4.32 14.39
N THR A 111 -12.70 5.27 14.20
CA THR A 111 -12.74 6.16 13.02
C THR A 111 -11.42 6.90 12.79
N GLY A 112 -10.85 7.50 13.84
CA GLY A 112 -9.58 8.23 13.75
C GLY A 112 -8.41 7.33 13.34
N THR A 113 -8.37 6.12 13.88
CA THR A 113 -7.34 5.12 13.56
C THR A 113 -7.40 4.74 12.08
N ILE A 114 -8.59 4.43 11.56
CA ILE A 114 -8.78 4.12 10.12
C ILE A 114 -8.35 5.32 9.27
N LEU A 115 -8.80 6.53 9.62
CA LEU A 115 -8.50 7.73 8.85
C LEU A 115 -7.00 7.98 8.71
N VAL A 116 -6.25 7.87 9.81
CA VAL A 116 -4.80 8.08 9.83
C VAL A 116 -4.09 6.97 9.05
N TRP A 117 -4.37 5.70 9.36
CA TRP A 117 -3.61 4.59 8.79
C TRP A 117 -3.99 4.27 7.34
N ASP A 118 -5.28 4.15 7.02
CA ASP A 118 -5.72 3.90 5.64
C ASP A 118 -5.52 5.12 4.75
N GLY A 119 -5.62 6.33 5.30
CA GLY A 119 -5.30 7.57 4.59
C GLY A 119 -3.82 7.66 4.23
N ALA A 120 -2.93 7.43 5.21
CA ALA A 120 -1.48 7.41 4.97
C ALA A 120 -1.09 6.32 3.97
N LEU A 121 -1.66 5.11 4.08
CA LEU A 121 -1.43 4.03 3.13
C LEU A 121 -1.93 4.39 1.73
N SER A 122 -3.07 5.07 1.60
CA SER A 122 -3.57 5.53 0.30
C SER A 122 -2.58 6.46 -0.40
N VAL A 123 -2.05 7.45 0.33
CA VAL A 123 -1.04 8.38 -0.20
C VAL A 123 0.23 7.63 -0.58
N LEU A 124 0.73 6.76 0.30
CA LEU A 124 1.91 5.94 0.04
C LEU A 124 1.76 5.06 -1.21
N LEU A 125 0.60 4.41 -1.38
CA LEU A 125 0.32 3.56 -2.52
C LEU A 125 0.28 4.36 -3.83
N VAL A 126 -0.32 5.55 -3.83
CA VAL A 126 -0.32 6.43 -5.00
C VAL A 126 1.11 6.87 -5.35
N LEU A 127 1.92 7.24 -4.35
CA LEU A 127 3.34 7.57 -4.57
C LEU A 127 4.10 6.38 -5.14
N ALA A 128 3.93 5.19 -4.57
CA ALA A 128 4.57 3.97 -5.07
C ALA A 128 4.12 3.63 -6.50
N PHE A 129 2.84 3.81 -6.82
CA PHE A 129 2.29 3.62 -8.17
C PHE A 129 2.98 4.53 -9.19
N VAL A 130 3.15 5.81 -8.84
CA VAL A 130 3.82 6.83 -9.67
C VAL A 130 5.32 6.54 -9.82
N LEU A 131 5.98 6.16 -8.73
CA LEU A 131 7.41 5.86 -8.72
C LEU A 131 7.75 4.61 -9.54
N CYS A 132 7.01 3.52 -9.32
CA CYS A 132 7.22 2.26 -10.03
C CYS A 132 6.62 2.27 -11.45
N ARG A 133 5.83 3.29 -11.80
CA ARG A 133 5.06 3.35 -13.05
C ARG A 133 4.17 2.12 -13.23
N GLY A 134 3.33 1.84 -12.25
CA GLY A 134 2.45 0.65 -12.23
C GLY A 134 1.57 0.50 -13.47
N TRP A 135 1.36 1.58 -14.25
CA TRP A 135 0.66 1.56 -15.53
C TRP A 135 1.43 0.94 -16.70
N ARG A 136 2.75 0.81 -16.63
CA ARG A 136 3.62 0.30 -17.73
C ARG A 136 3.80 -1.22 -17.74
N ALA A 137 2.80 -1.96 -17.29
CA ALA A 137 2.84 -3.41 -17.36
C ALA A 137 2.62 -3.86 -18.82
N GLU A 138 3.65 -4.44 -19.43
CA GLU A 138 3.49 -5.20 -20.67
C GLU A 138 2.81 -6.54 -20.32
N PRO A 139 1.72 -6.93 -21.01
CA PRO A 139 1.31 -8.32 -21.02
C PRO A 139 2.48 -9.12 -21.60
N ARG A 140 3.05 -10.06 -20.84
CA ARG A 140 3.85 -11.11 -21.47
C ARG A 140 2.87 -11.89 -22.37
N ARG A 141 2.95 -11.64 -23.68
CA ARG A 141 2.40 -12.53 -24.69
C ARG A 141 3.13 -13.86 -24.63
#